data_AF-A0A3D5AJR3-F1
#
_entry.id   AF-A0A3D5AJR3-F1
#
_cell.length_a   1.000
_cell.length_b   1.000
_cell.length_c   1.000
_cell.angle_alpha   90.00
_cell.angle_beta   90.00
_cell.angle_gamma   90.00
#
_symmetry.space_group_name_H-M   'P 1'
#
loop_
_entity.id
_entity.type
_entity.pdbx_description
1 polymer ?
#
loop_
_entity_poly.entity_id
_entity_poly.type
_entity_poly.pdbx_seq_one_letter_code
_entity_poly.pdbx_strand_id
1 'polypeptide(L)'
;MASIPWLADVLRAAGVQVVEEGDWRNRGVSGSFNPIGVLWHHTAATSSPSRPAPALGTCINGRPDLNGPLCHALVDYHGVFHVISANRANHAGACRGSGPIPAGDGNTMLIGWEIDYNGVSQSMTAAQYSASIAATAAVLARIGRDANHARGHRETSTTGKIDPSFIDLNTMRTDVGHGGTAPPASAATVVVSQHLADIDGDGKPDVLGLNAGSGESLWLVPNTSTAGAPSRGQSIHLSDGWGPVHDFILADWDGDGRVDIIARHEDNLVVWLNTSSPGRPSFASRGVILGSGWGTLEKLLAVDLTGDGRVDIAGWKAGSNDELWVIPNTSTPGNPSRGPSIHVSNGWHTVKKVWLADYDGDGKVDIMGRAFDHLYVWRNTSAGGQPSLAPLTDLGTGWNAIGKILMIDVTGDGRPDIAGFDSRTGNQLWVTPNTSTSGQPSRGQSYFVSDGWSTVHSYMLGDWDGDGRTDIIGRHGDNLAVWRNASSNGQASFVAPGTVLGSGWGTIGEYLTQQ
;
A
#
# COMPACT_ATOMS: atom_id res chain seq x y z
N MET A 1 -3.55 36.40 16.89
CA MET A 1 -2.99 35.56 15.82
C MET A 1 -3.27 34.12 16.20
N ALA A 2 -3.76 33.29 15.28
CA ALA A 2 -3.84 31.87 15.58
C ALA A 2 -2.41 31.32 15.70
N SER A 3 -2.22 30.37 16.60
CA SER A 3 -0.99 29.61 16.76
C SER A 3 -1.38 28.15 16.97
N ILE A 4 -0.43 27.24 16.79
CA ILE A 4 -0.62 25.79 16.91
C ILE A 4 0.26 25.19 18.02
N PRO A 5 0.18 25.68 19.27
CA PRO A 5 1.00 25.17 20.37
C PRO A 5 0.68 23.69 20.69
N TRP A 6 -0.44 23.19 20.19
CA TRP A 6 -0.90 21.81 20.28
C TRP A 6 -0.20 20.87 19.29
N LEU A 7 0.62 21.38 18.35
CA LEU A 7 1.16 20.58 17.25
C LEU A 7 1.90 19.33 17.73
N ALA A 8 2.87 19.50 18.63
CA ALA A 8 3.66 18.38 19.14
C ALA A 8 2.80 17.28 19.80
N ASP A 9 1.77 17.66 20.54
CA ASP A 9 0.89 16.71 21.23
C ASP A 9 -0.01 15.95 20.25
N VAL A 10 -0.51 16.62 19.22
CA VAL A 10 -1.30 15.98 18.14
C VAL A 10 -0.46 14.99 17.35
N LEU A 11 0.79 15.34 17.04
CA LEU A 11 1.71 14.45 16.35
C LEU A 11 2.03 13.21 17.19
N ARG A 12 2.36 13.38 18.48
CA ARG A 12 2.62 12.26 19.40
C ARG A 12 1.42 11.35 19.58
N ALA A 13 0.21 11.92 19.68
CA ALA A 13 -1.03 11.15 19.79
C ALA A 13 -1.30 10.29 18.55
N ALA A 14 -0.77 10.69 17.39
CA ALA A 14 -0.83 9.95 16.14
C ALA A 14 0.32 8.93 15.97
N GLY A 15 1.11 8.66 17.02
CA GLY A 15 2.23 7.73 16.98
C GLY A 15 3.50 8.28 16.32
N VAL A 16 3.52 9.56 15.94
CA VAL A 16 4.70 10.19 15.32
C VAL A 16 5.75 10.51 16.39
N GLN A 17 7.00 10.17 16.11
CA GLN A 17 8.14 10.57 16.96
C GLN A 17 8.40 12.07 16.80
N VAL A 18 8.49 12.79 17.92
CA VAL A 18 8.59 14.26 17.93
C VAL A 18 9.76 14.74 18.75
N VAL A 19 10.58 15.61 18.15
CA VAL A 19 11.60 16.42 18.80
C VAL A 19 11.14 17.88 18.78
N GLU A 20 11.19 18.55 19.93
CA GLU A 20 10.83 19.97 20.06
C GLU A 20 12.08 20.85 19.98
N GLU A 21 12.17 21.70 18.94
CA GLU A 21 13.40 22.44 18.65
C GLU A 21 13.45 23.80 19.36
N GLY A 22 14.08 23.85 20.54
CA GLY A 22 14.25 25.08 21.30
C GLY A 22 12.91 25.78 21.60
N ASP A 23 12.85 27.10 21.39
CA ASP A 23 11.65 27.92 21.66
C ASP A 23 10.59 27.86 20.55
N TRP A 24 10.31 26.66 20.02
CA TRP A 24 9.40 26.46 18.88
C TRP A 24 7.99 27.02 19.12
N ARG A 25 7.51 27.04 20.38
CA ARG A 25 6.19 27.56 20.74
C ARG A 25 6.05 29.06 20.49
N ASN A 26 7.14 29.82 20.62
CA ASN A 26 7.16 31.26 20.38
C ASN A 26 7.82 31.64 19.04
N ARG A 27 8.52 30.71 18.39
CA ARG A 27 9.14 30.92 17.07
C ARG A 27 8.08 31.18 16.00
N GLY A 28 8.39 32.09 15.07
CA GLY A 28 7.57 32.43 13.92
C GLY A 28 7.99 33.77 13.29
N VAL A 29 7.35 34.13 12.19
CA VAL A 29 7.49 35.45 11.55
C VAL A 29 6.22 36.29 11.69
N SER A 30 6.34 37.60 11.51
CA SER A 30 5.20 38.51 11.55
C SER A 30 4.20 38.23 10.43
N GLY A 31 2.91 38.28 10.73
CA GLY A 31 1.83 38.17 9.75
C GLY A 31 0.65 37.34 10.27
N SER A 32 -0.45 37.32 9.51
CA SER A 32 -1.58 36.45 9.84
C SER A 32 -1.20 34.97 9.73
N PHE A 33 -1.78 34.16 10.60
CA PHE A 33 -1.73 32.72 10.50
C PHE A 33 -3.11 32.18 10.84
N ASN A 34 -3.68 31.43 9.90
CA ASN A 34 -5.01 30.83 9.98
C ASN A 34 -5.02 29.57 9.11
N PRO A 35 -4.39 28.48 9.58
CA PRO A 35 -4.18 27.31 8.77
C PRO A 35 -5.51 26.61 8.43
N ILE A 36 -5.66 26.29 7.15
CA ILE A 36 -6.77 25.52 6.59
C ILE A 36 -6.30 24.22 5.94
N GLY A 37 -5.00 23.94 5.96
CA GLY A 37 -4.43 22.74 5.35
C GLY A 37 -2.97 22.52 5.71
N VAL A 38 -2.40 21.50 5.09
CA VAL A 38 -1.01 21.06 5.29
C VAL A 38 -0.30 21.01 3.94
N LEU A 39 0.95 21.48 3.89
CA LEU A 39 1.76 21.53 2.68
C LEU A 39 3.05 20.73 2.88
N TRP A 40 3.31 19.82 1.94
CA TRP A 40 4.52 18.99 1.92
C TRP A 40 5.56 19.59 0.97
N HIS A 41 6.80 19.61 1.42
CA HIS A 41 7.98 20.02 0.70
C HIS A 41 9.05 18.93 0.77
N HIS A 42 9.97 18.94 -0.20
CA HIS A 42 11.28 18.31 0.00
C HIS A 42 12.34 19.38 0.17
N THR A 43 13.33 19.12 1.02
CA THR A 43 14.33 20.14 1.39
C THR A 43 15.43 20.34 0.35
N ALA A 44 15.51 19.45 -0.64
CA ALA A 44 16.61 19.30 -1.59
C ALA A 44 17.94 18.89 -0.94
N ALA A 45 17.93 18.54 0.35
CA ALA A 45 19.10 18.03 1.06
C ALA A 45 19.14 16.50 1.03
N THR A 46 20.32 15.94 0.74
CA THR A 46 20.52 14.49 0.84
C THR A 46 20.68 14.07 2.30
N SER A 47 19.70 13.34 2.82
CA SER A 47 19.67 12.74 4.16
C SER A 47 20.13 11.28 4.13
N SER A 48 20.55 10.75 5.29
CA SER A 48 20.98 9.36 5.45
C SER A 48 20.79 8.90 6.90
N PRO A 49 20.89 7.59 7.22
CA PRO A 49 20.81 7.13 8.60
C PRO A 49 21.83 7.81 9.54
N SER A 50 23.02 8.11 9.03
CA SER A 50 24.12 8.76 9.77
C SER A 50 24.06 10.28 9.77
N ARG A 51 23.20 10.88 8.93
CA ARG A 51 22.95 12.32 8.88
C ARG A 51 21.46 12.54 8.57
N PRO A 52 20.57 12.34 9.55
CA PRO A 52 19.14 12.19 9.28
C PRO A 52 18.44 13.51 9.01
N ALA A 53 18.87 14.62 9.61
CA ALA A 53 18.21 15.93 9.51
C ALA A 53 19.13 17.05 8.94
N PRO A 54 19.73 16.88 7.75
CA PRO A 54 20.71 17.84 7.21
C PRO A 54 20.17 19.25 7.00
N ALA A 55 18.86 19.44 6.76
CA ALA A 55 18.29 20.77 6.54
C ALA A 55 17.76 21.44 7.81
N LEU A 56 17.84 20.79 8.98
CA LEU A 56 17.25 21.28 10.24
C LEU A 56 17.69 22.70 10.61
N GLY A 57 19.00 22.97 10.55
CA GLY A 57 19.54 24.30 10.84
C GLY A 57 19.01 25.38 9.90
N THR A 58 18.87 25.06 8.61
CA THR A 58 18.31 25.96 7.60
C THR A 58 16.81 26.17 7.83
N CYS A 59 16.06 25.13 8.20
CA CYS A 59 14.64 25.25 8.48
C CYS A 59 14.34 26.11 9.72
N ILE A 60 15.19 26.03 10.75
CA ILE A 60 15.07 26.85 11.96
C ILE A 60 15.45 28.31 11.68
N ASN A 61 16.62 28.54 11.10
CA ASN A 61 17.23 29.87 11.03
C ASN A 61 16.88 30.64 9.74
N GLY A 62 16.46 29.93 8.70
CA GLY A 62 16.31 30.48 7.36
C GLY A 62 17.62 30.45 6.56
N ARG A 63 17.59 31.21 5.48
CA ARG A 63 18.70 31.41 4.54
C ARG A 63 18.85 32.92 4.27
N PRO A 64 19.96 33.39 3.68
CA PRO A 64 20.22 34.83 3.53
C PRO A 64 19.12 35.62 2.81
N ASP A 65 18.39 34.99 1.90
CA ASP A 65 17.28 35.57 1.13
C ASP A 65 15.89 35.37 1.80
N LEU A 66 15.78 34.55 2.84
CA LEU A 66 14.50 34.24 3.50
C LEU A 66 14.69 33.88 4.97
N ASN A 67 14.22 34.77 5.86
CA ASN A 67 14.27 34.55 7.30
C ASN A 67 13.45 33.33 7.72
N GLY A 68 14.00 32.55 8.65
CA GLY A 68 13.28 31.43 9.27
C GLY A 68 12.18 31.89 10.23
N PRO A 69 11.35 30.94 10.71
CA PRO A 69 11.38 29.52 10.37
C PRO A 69 10.85 29.26 8.95
N LEU A 70 11.41 28.28 8.25
CA LEU A 70 11.01 27.89 6.89
C LEU A 70 9.99 26.75 6.86
N CYS A 71 9.52 26.29 8.02
CA CYS A 71 8.44 25.32 8.14
C CYS A 71 7.92 25.27 9.58
N HIS A 72 6.89 24.45 9.80
CA HIS A 72 6.38 24.17 11.14
C HIS A 72 7.03 22.93 11.73
N ALA A 73 7.35 21.93 10.90
CA ALA A 73 8.22 20.83 11.27
C ALA A 73 9.09 20.36 10.10
N LEU A 74 10.27 19.83 10.43
CA LEU A 74 11.11 19.06 9.51
C LEU A 74 10.97 17.57 9.80
N VAL A 75 10.95 16.74 8.76
CA VAL A 75 10.87 15.29 8.87
C VAL A 75 12.21 14.68 8.47
N ASP A 76 12.92 14.09 9.44
CA ASP A 76 14.25 13.53 9.22
C ASP A 76 14.21 12.19 8.45
N TYR A 77 15.37 11.62 8.12
CA TYR A 77 15.50 10.36 7.39
C TYR A 77 14.70 9.19 8.01
N HIS A 78 14.56 9.18 9.34
CA HIS A 78 13.89 8.14 10.12
C HIS A 78 12.40 8.42 10.36
N GLY A 79 11.85 9.49 9.77
CA GLY A 79 10.45 9.91 9.97
C GLY A 79 10.21 10.66 11.28
N VAL A 80 11.26 11.14 11.95
CA VAL A 80 11.13 11.94 13.18
C VAL A 80 10.76 13.37 12.83
N PHE A 81 9.71 13.90 13.47
CA PHE A 81 9.26 15.27 13.32
C PHE A 81 10.01 16.20 14.28
N HIS A 82 10.90 17.02 13.74
CA HIS A 82 11.52 18.14 14.43
C HIS A 82 10.58 19.35 14.35
N VAL A 83 9.82 19.61 15.41
CA VAL A 83 8.85 20.71 15.49
C VAL A 83 9.59 22.02 15.72
N ILE A 84 9.43 22.94 14.76
CA ILE A 84 10.22 24.18 14.65
C ILE A 84 9.39 25.42 14.95
N SER A 85 8.09 25.46 14.62
CA SER A 85 7.30 26.67 14.80
C SER A 85 5.85 26.38 15.14
N ALA A 86 5.33 27.01 16.19
CA ALA A 86 3.90 27.06 16.48
C ALA A 86 3.19 28.25 15.82
N ASN A 87 3.94 29.16 15.18
CA ASN A 87 3.40 30.35 14.54
C ASN A 87 3.77 30.38 13.05
N ARG A 88 3.32 31.41 12.33
CA ARG A 88 3.57 31.63 10.90
C ARG A 88 5.03 31.33 10.51
N ALA A 89 5.22 30.55 9.46
CA ALA A 89 6.51 30.22 8.87
C ALA A 89 6.60 30.70 7.41
N ASN A 90 7.82 30.91 6.90
CA ASN A 90 8.12 31.33 5.53
C ASN A 90 8.40 30.11 4.63
N HIS A 91 7.37 29.32 4.31
CA HIS A 91 7.52 28.02 3.63
C HIS A 91 6.88 27.99 2.23
N ALA A 92 5.63 28.43 2.12
CA ALA A 92 4.82 28.30 0.92
C ALA A 92 4.85 29.54 0.01
N GLY A 93 4.96 30.74 0.58
CA GLY A 93 4.87 31.99 -0.17
C GLY A 93 3.54 32.18 -0.91
N ALA A 94 3.57 32.76 -2.10
CA ALA A 94 2.37 32.99 -2.92
C ALA A 94 1.91 31.71 -3.63
N CYS A 95 0.70 31.26 -3.30
CA CYS A 95 0.08 30.06 -3.84
C CYS A 95 -0.95 30.39 -4.94
N ARG A 96 -1.01 29.55 -5.97
CA ARG A 96 -2.19 29.41 -6.84
C ARG A 96 -3.25 28.55 -6.13
N GLY A 97 -4.49 28.63 -6.58
CA GLY A 97 -5.55 27.77 -6.06
C GLY A 97 -5.30 26.30 -6.41
N SER A 98 -5.57 25.40 -5.45
CA SER A 98 -5.47 23.94 -5.64
C SER A 98 -6.48 23.22 -4.74
N GLY A 99 -7.52 22.64 -5.34
CA GLY A 99 -8.72 22.13 -4.66
C GLY A 99 -9.30 23.16 -3.67
N PRO A 100 -9.46 22.85 -2.36
CA PRO A 100 -10.04 23.77 -1.40
C PRO A 100 -9.06 24.83 -0.90
N ILE A 101 -7.77 24.76 -1.27
CA ILE A 101 -6.80 25.81 -0.94
C ILE A 101 -6.95 26.94 -1.97
N PRO A 102 -7.40 28.15 -1.59
CA PRO A 102 -7.55 29.25 -2.52
C PRO A 102 -6.19 29.83 -2.91
N ALA A 103 -6.16 30.59 -4.01
CA ALA A 103 -4.98 31.40 -4.34
C ALA A 103 -4.77 32.48 -3.26
N GLY A 104 -3.51 32.78 -2.94
CA GLY A 104 -3.19 33.76 -1.91
C GLY A 104 -1.87 33.47 -1.21
N ASP A 105 -1.79 33.85 0.07
CA ASP A 105 -0.59 33.70 0.88
C ASP A 105 -0.59 32.36 1.62
N GLY A 106 0.15 31.38 1.09
CA GLY A 106 0.29 30.05 1.66
C GLY A 106 0.90 30.05 3.07
N ASN A 107 1.75 31.04 3.39
CA ASN A 107 2.32 31.17 4.75
C ASN A 107 1.23 31.49 5.78
N THR A 108 0.11 32.12 5.36
CA THR A 108 -1.07 32.30 6.23
C THR A 108 -1.87 31.00 6.34
N MET A 109 -2.03 30.27 5.24
CA MET A 109 -3.06 29.26 5.07
C MET A 109 -2.62 27.83 5.40
N LEU A 110 -1.32 27.55 5.47
CA LEU A 110 -0.82 26.17 5.47
C LEU A 110 0.17 25.93 6.62
N ILE A 111 0.04 24.77 7.25
CA ILE A 111 1.07 24.17 8.10
C ILE A 111 2.05 23.43 7.17
N GLY A 112 3.36 23.57 7.39
CA GLY A 112 4.38 23.15 6.41
C GLY A 112 5.29 22.06 6.96
N TRP A 113 5.42 20.96 6.21
CA TRP A 113 6.42 19.90 6.41
C TRP A 113 7.55 20.06 5.42
N GLU A 114 8.77 20.14 5.94
CA GLU A 114 10.00 20.06 5.15
C GLU A 114 10.58 18.66 5.32
N ILE A 115 10.46 17.80 4.30
CA ILE A 115 10.87 16.40 4.40
C ILE A 115 12.28 16.25 3.83
N ASP A 116 13.20 15.71 4.63
CA ASP A 116 14.62 15.70 4.31
C ASP A 116 14.97 14.62 3.28
N TYR A 117 14.87 14.97 2.01
CA TYR A 117 15.37 14.19 0.87
C TYR A 117 15.62 15.11 -0.33
N ASN A 118 16.51 14.69 -1.26
CA ASN A 118 16.98 15.61 -2.30
C ASN A 118 16.02 15.81 -3.48
N GLY A 119 15.06 14.91 -3.69
CA GLY A 119 14.03 15.04 -4.74
C GLY A 119 14.54 14.99 -6.18
N VAL A 120 15.79 14.58 -6.40
CA VAL A 120 16.43 14.44 -7.73
C VAL A 120 16.98 13.03 -7.96
N SER A 121 17.73 12.48 -7.01
CA SER A 121 18.31 11.12 -7.07
C SER A 121 17.97 10.29 -5.83
N GLN A 122 17.23 10.88 -4.90
CA GLN A 122 16.78 10.27 -3.66
C GLN A 122 15.27 10.51 -3.58
N SER A 123 14.52 9.45 -3.28
CA SER A 123 13.11 9.48 -2.90
C SER A 123 12.97 9.54 -1.37
N MET A 124 11.75 9.81 -0.92
CA MET A 124 11.39 9.74 0.49
C MET A 124 11.55 8.30 1.02
N THR A 125 12.01 8.13 2.26
CA THR A 125 11.99 6.81 2.91
C THR A 125 10.57 6.39 3.28
N ALA A 126 10.32 5.09 3.46
CA ALA A 126 9.03 4.61 3.96
C ALA A 126 8.68 5.23 5.32
N ALA A 127 9.67 5.39 6.21
CA ALA A 127 9.47 6.01 7.52
C ALA A 127 9.05 7.48 7.42
N GLN A 128 9.70 8.25 6.55
CA GLN A 128 9.31 9.64 6.26
C GLN A 128 7.89 9.74 5.72
N TYR A 129 7.53 8.86 4.78
CA TYR A 129 6.21 8.86 4.17
C TYR A 129 5.12 8.54 5.19
N SER A 130 5.22 7.39 5.87
CA SER A 130 4.24 6.95 6.87
C SER A 130 4.06 7.95 8.01
N ALA A 131 5.15 8.50 8.54
CA ALA A 131 5.08 9.53 9.57
C ALA A 131 4.40 10.81 9.06
N SER A 132 4.68 11.21 7.82
CA SER A 132 4.07 12.40 7.22
C SER A 132 2.59 12.23 6.96
N ILE A 133 2.13 11.04 6.55
CA ILE A 133 0.70 10.70 6.42
C ILE A 133 0.00 10.82 7.78
N ALA A 134 0.53 10.15 8.82
CA ALA A 134 -0.07 10.17 10.16
C ALA A 134 -0.10 11.58 10.76
N ALA A 135 1.00 12.33 10.65
CA ALA A 135 1.06 13.72 11.06
C ALA A 135 0.02 14.59 10.35
N THR A 136 -0.11 14.42 9.03
CA THR A 136 -1.02 15.22 8.21
C THR A 136 -2.48 14.91 8.55
N ALA A 137 -2.84 13.64 8.64
CA ALA A 137 -4.19 13.20 9.01
C ALA A 137 -4.61 13.75 10.38
N ALA A 138 -3.74 13.63 11.39
CA ALA A 138 -4.00 14.11 12.73
C ALA A 138 -4.16 15.63 12.80
N VAL A 139 -3.32 16.37 12.07
CA VAL A 139 -3.40 17.84 11.99
C VAL A 139 -4.69 18.27 11.30
N LEU A 140 -5.06 17.65 10.16
CA LEU A 140 -6.28 17.97 9.43
C LEU A 140 -7.53 17.68 10.26
N ALA A 141 -7.58 16.53 10.94
CA ALA A 141 -8.63 16.19 11.88
C ALA A 141 -8.73 17.25 13.00
N ARG A 142 -7.59 17.67 13.56
CA ARG A 142 -7.53 18.70 14.62
C ARG A 142 -8.08 20.06 14.19
N ILE A 143 -7.90 20.43 12.92
CA ILE A 143 -8.41 21.69 12.34
C ILE A 143 -9.76 21.53 11.63
N GLY A 144 -10.40 20.36 11.72
CA GLY A 144 -11.73 20.10 11.17
C GLY A 144 -11.76 20.06 9.64
N ARG A 145 -10.72 19.50 9.01
CA ARG A 145 -10.55 19.40 7.55
C ARG A 145 -10.34 17.94 7.12
N ASP A 146 -10.72 17.65 5.88
CA ASP A 146 -10.49 16.36 5.24
C ASP A 146 -9.15 16.34 4.48
N ALA A 147 -8.77 15.16 3.96
CA ALA A 147 -7.52 14.97 3.23
C ALA A 147 -7.38 15.84 1.97
N ASN A 148 -8.49 16.34 1.43
CA ASN A 148 -8.47 17.31 0.34
C ASN A 148 -7.81 18.64 0.71
N HIS A 149 -7.43 18.87 1.98
CA HIS A 149 -6.64 20.03 2.40
C HIS A 149 -5.13 19.73 2.57
N ALA A 150 -4.66 18.53 2.22
CA ALA A 150 -3.23 18.20 2.11
C ALA A 150 -2.71 18.44 0.69
N ARG A 151 -1.62 19.20 0.53
CA ARG A 151 -1.03 19.53 -0.77
C ARG A 151 0.45 19.27 -0.83
N GLY A 152 0.96 18.99 -2.02
CA GLY A 152 2.37 19.19 -2.33
C GLY A 152 2.62 20.60 -2.84
N HIS A 153 3.80 21.15 -2.57
CA HIS A 153 4.16 22.51 -3.02
C HIS A 153 4.03 22.72 -4.53
N ARG A 154 4.29 21.70 -5.36
CA ARG A 154 4.14 21.72 -6.82
C ARG A 154 2.70 21.95 -7.26
N GLU A 155 1.72 21.59 -6.44
CA GLU A 155 0.31 21.81 -6.75
C GLU A 155 -0.10 23.26 -6.50
N THR A 156 0.47 23.90 -5.48
CA THR A 156 0.15 25.28 -5.09
C THR A 156 1.14 26.31 -5.65
N SER A 157 2.26 25.88 -6.23
CA SER A 157 3.30 26.77 -6.74
C SER A 157 2.83 27.64 -7.91
N THR A 158 3.18 28.92 -7.86
CA THR A 158 3.01 29.89 -8.95
C THR A 158 4.18 29.92 -9.94
N THR A 159 5.29 29.24 -9.62
CA THR A 159 6.54 29.30 -10.39
C THR A 159 6.95 27.93 -10.97
N GLY A 160 6.07 26.93 -10.94
CA GLY A 160 6.34 25.61 -11.52
C GLY A 160 7.35 24.77 -10.72
N LYS A 161 7.33 24.88 -9.39
CA LYS A 161 8.13 24.02 -8.51
C LYS A 161 7.81 22.54 -8.70
N ILE A 162 8.81 21.68 -8.52
CA ILE A 162 8.67 20.22 -8.65
C ILE A 162 8.42 19.52 -7.30
N ASP A 163 8.68 20.19 -6.17
CA ASP A 163 8.63 19.59 -4.85
C ASP A 163 7.20 19.38 -4.34
N PRO A 164 6.86 18.28 -3.66
CA PRO A 164 7.70 17.10 -3.44
C PRO A 164 7.78 16.23 -4.72
N SER A 165 8.95 15.65 -4.97
CA SER A 165 9.25 14.77 -6.12
C SER A 165 9.12 13.30 -5.70
N PHE A 166 8.99 12.39 -6.68
CA PHE A 166 8.88 10.93 -6.47
C PHE A 166 7.70 10.50 -5.57
N ILE A 167 6.61 11.26 -5.65
CA ILE A 167 5.38 11.02 -4.90
C ILE A 167 4.20 11.33 -5.82
N ASP A 168 3.18 10.48 -5.79
CA ASP A 168 1.86 10.81 -6.31
C ASP A 168 1.05 11.52 -5.21
N LEU A 169 0.61 12.74 -5.50
CA LEU A 169 -0.09 13.56 -4.51
C LEU A 169 -1.57 13.19 -4.38
N ASN A 170 -2.16 12.51 -5.36
CA ASN A 170 -3.48 11.91 -5.22
C ASN A 170 -3.40 10.71 -4.28
N THR A 171 -2.43 9.81 -4.47
CA THR A 171 -2.18 8.69 -3.54
C THR A 171 -1.91 9.22 -2.13
N MET A 172 -1.01 10.20 -1.97
CA MET A 172 -0.79 10.84 -0.66
C MET A 172 -2.08 11.34 0.01
N ARG A 173 -3.00 11.94 -0.75
CA ARG A 173 -4.29 12.38 -0.19
C ARG A 173 -5.20 11.22 0.18
N THR A 174 -5.27 10.17 -0.65
CA THR A 174 -5.97 8.93 -0.30
C THR A 174 -5.43 8.37 1.00
N ASP A 175 -4.11 8.31 1.14
CA ASP A 175 -3.42 7.80 2.32
C ASP A 175 -3.69 8.63 3.57
N VAL A 176 -3.69 9.97 3.45
CA VAL A 176 -4.09 10.87 4.52
C VAL A 176 -5.56 10.68 4.90
N GLY A 177 -6.43 10.43 3.92
CA GLY A 177 -7.87 10.20 4.13
C GLY A 177 -8.17 8.98 4.98
N HIS A 178 -7.29 7.97 4.91
CA HIS A 178 -7.37 6.78 5.74
C HIS A 178 -6.82 6.98 7.16
N GLY A 179 -6.30 8.16 7.53
CA GLY A 179 -6.11 8.52 8.93
C GLY A 179 -4.72 8.30 9.52
N GLY A 180 -3.68 8.06 8.72
CA GLY A 180 -2.36 7.74 9.29
C GLY A 180 -2.18 6.27 9.66
N THR A 181 -3.28 5.55 9.86
CA THR A 181 -3.39 4.29 9.14
C THR A 181 -3.27 4.69 7.69
N ALA A 182 -2.24 4.19 7.02
CA ALA A 182 -2.19 4.24 5.58
C ALA A 182 -3.59 3.84 5.03
N PRO A 183 -3.89 3.95 3.73
CA PRO A 183 -4.76 2.92 3.16
C PRO A 183 -4.18 1.58 3.64
N PRO A 184 -4.88 0.43 3.57
CA PRO A 184 -4.08 -0.79 3.40
C PRO A 184 -3.11 -0.41 2.30
N ALA A 185 -1.81 -0.28 2.61
CA ALA A 185 -0.95 0.54 1.79
C ALA A 185 -1.21 0.10 0.35
N SER A 186 -1.13 0.97 -0.67
CA SER A 186 -0.61 0.35 -1.90
C SER A 186 0.71 -0.22 -1.42
N ALA A 187 0.73 -1.53 -1.16
CA ALA A 187 1.29 -2.08 0.07
C ALA A 187 2.69 -1.50 0.36
N ALA A 188 3.15 -1.41 1.62
CA ALA A 188 4.58 -1.65 1.78
C ALA A 188 4.79 -2.99 1.07
N THR A 189 5.36 -2.98 -0.15
CA THR A 189 4.94 -3.82 -1.28
C THR A 189 4.79 -5.28 -0.89
N VAL A 190 3.61 -5.63 -0.40
CA VAL A 190 3.04 -6.95 -0.35
C VAL A 190 2.05 -6.98 -1.50
N VAL A 191 2.60 -6.83 -2.69
CA VAL A 191 1.90 -7.29 -3.88
C VAL A 191 2.06 -8.81 -3.84
N VAL A 192 1.18 -9.50 -3.12
CA VAL A 192 0.84 -10.86 -3.53
C VAL A 192 -0.18 -10.74 -4.67
N SER A 193 0.18 -9.98 -5.70
CA SER A 193 -0.39 -10.24 -7.00
C SER A 193 0.63 -11.13 -7.69
N GLN A 194 0.14 -12.27 -8.17
CA GLN A 194 0.99 -13.16 -8.94
C GLN A 194 1.28 -12.56 -10.33
N HIS A 195 0.63 -11.46 -10.73
CA HIS A 195 0.58 -11.03 -12.14
C HIS A 195 0.26 -9.53 -12.39
N LEU A 196 0.12 -8.68 -11.38
CA LEU A 196 -0.31 -7.26 -11.51
C LEU A 196 0.54 -6.29 -10.67
N ALA A 197 1.37 -5.50 -11.32
CA ALA A 197 2.18 -4.48 -10.66
C ALA A 197 2.64 -3.43 -11.65
N ASP A 198 3.01 -2.24 -11.20
CA ASP A 198 3.72 -1.27 -12.05
C ASP A 198 5.13 -1.80 -12.31
N ILE A 199 5.31 -2.51 -13.42
CA ILE A 199 6.58 -3.17 -13.75
C ILE A 199 7.49 -2.20 -14.49
N ASP A 200 6.93 -1.34 -15.33
CA ASP A 200 7.71 -0.43 -16.15
C ASP A 200 7.97 0.94 -15.49
N GLY A 201 7.32 1.26 -14.37
CA GLY A 201 7.53 2.45 -13.56
C GLY A 201 6.80 3.69 -14.07
N ASP A 202 5.70 3.53 -14.82
CA ASP A 202 4.88 4.62 -15.33
C ASP A 202 3.76 5.07 -14.38
N GLY A 203 3.65 4.42 -13.22
CA GLY A 203 2.65 4.68 -12.19
C GLY A 203 1.33 3.94 -12.39
N LYS A 204 1.24 2.99 -13.34
CA LYS A 204 0.04 2.19 -13.60
C LYS A 204 0.36 0.69 -13.46
N PRO A 205 -0.57 -0.11 -12.92
CA PRO A 205 -0.35 -1.55 -12.80
C PRO A 205 -0.40 -2.24 -14.16
N ASP A 206 0.67 -2.91 -14.55
CA ASP A 206 0.81 -3.76 -15.73
C ASP A 206 0.37 -5.19 -15.44
N VAL A 207 0.10 -5.96 -16.50
CA VAL A 207 -0.14 -7.40 -16.41
C VAL A 207 1.11 -8.16 -16.82
N LEU A 208 1.62 -9.03 -15.95
CA LEU A 208 2.69 -9.96 -16.25
C LEU A 208 2.13 -11.37 -16.42
N GLY A 209 2.73 -12.20 -17.28
CA GLY A 209 2.28 -13.58 -17.47
C GLY A 209 3.28 -14.49 -18.16
N LEU A 210 3.16 -15.79 -17.89
CA LEU A 210 3.93 -16.84 -18.57
C LEU A 210 3.10 -17.44 -19.71
N ASN A 211 3.74 -17.71 -20.84
CA ASN A 211 3.05 -18.34 -21.98
C ASN A 211 2.66 -19.79 -21.66
N ALA A 212 1.35 -20.07 -21.64
CA ALA A 212 0.77 -21.37 -21.30
C ALA A 212 1.19 -22.55 -22.22
N GLY A 213 1.68 -22.28 -23.43
CA GLY A 213 2.05 -23.33 -24.40
C GLY A 213 3.41 -23.98 -24.15
N SER A 214 4.34 -23.28 -23.51
CA SER A 214 5.69 -23.76 -23.18
C SER A 214 6.09 -23.54 -21.72
N GLY A 215 5.47 -22.59 -21.01
CA GLY A 215 5.93 -22.11 -19.71
C GLY A 215 7.28 -21.39 -19.77
N GLU A 216 7.85 -21.21 -20.97
CA GLU A 216 9.24 -20.78 -21.14
C GLU A 216 9.37 -19.28 -21.34
N SER A 217 8.33 -18.56 -21.77
CA SER A 217 8.44 -17.13 -22.11
C SER A 217 7.64 -16.25 -21.15
N LEU A 218 8.28 -15.18 -20.66
CA LEU A 218 7.66 -14.12 -19.87
C LEU A 218 7.18 -12.98 -20.76
N TRP A 219 5.95 -12.55 -20.54
CA TRP A 219 5.27 -11.49 -21.28
C TRP A 219 4.68 -10.44 -20.35
N LEU A 220 4.64 -9.20 -20.84
CA LEU A 220 3.99 -8.08 -20.17
C LEU A 220 2.94 -7.45 -21.08
N VAL A 221 1.83 -6.99 -20.51
CA VAL A 221 0.82 -6.17 -21.18
C VAL A 221 0.68 -4.85 -20.42
N PRO A 222 1.13 -3.72 -21.00
CA PRO A 222 1.12 -2.45 -20.29
C PRO A 222 -0.30 -1.91 -20.08
N ASN A 223 -0.51 -1.21 -18.98
CA ASN A 223 -1.76 -0.50 -18.74
C ASN A 223 -1.75 0.91 -19.34
N THR A 224 -2.56 1.13 -20.37
CA THR A 224 -2.65 2.43 -21.05
C THR A 224 -3.86 3.25 -20.63
N SER A 225 -4.60 2.80 -19.62
CA SER A 225 -5.87 3.39 -19.21
C SER A 225 -5.74 4.87 -18.83
N THR A 226 -6.85 5.58 -18.97
CA THR A 226 -7.05 6.94 -18.45
C THR A 226 -8.32 6.97 -17.60
N ALA A 227 -8.47 7.98 -16.73
CA ALA A 227 -9.63 8.07 -15.84
C ALA A 227 -10.96 8.01 -16.61
N GLY A 228 -11.83 7.06 -16.25
CA GLY A 228 -13.11 6.81 -16.92
C GLY A 228 -13.02 6.10 -18.29
N ALA A 229 -11.82 5.71 -18.74
CA ALA A 229 -11.60 5.04 -20.02
C ALA A 229 -10.51 3.95 -19.90
N PRO A 230 -10.90 2.70 -19.55
CA PRO A 230 -9.97 1.58 -19.43
C PRO A 230 -9.41 1.14 -20.80
N SER A 231 -8.11 0.87 -20.87
CA SER A 231 -7.42 0.40 -22.08
C SER A 231 -6.13 -0.37 -21.76
N ARG A 232 -5.58 -1.09 -22.76
CA ARG A 232 -4.31 -1.84 -22.64
C ARG A 232 -3.38 -1.60 -23.82
N GLY A 233 -2.08 -1.77 -23.59
CA GLY A 233 -1.03 -1.76 -24.61
C GLY A 233 -0.93 -3.07 -25.41
N GLN A 234 0.02 -3.09 -26.36
CA GLN A 234 0.43 -4.33 -27.02
C GLN A 234 1.19 -5.23 -26.06
N SER A 235 1.08 -6.55 -26.24
CA SER A 235 1.85 -7.52 -25.46
C SER A 235 3.33 -7.44 -25.84
N ILE A 236 4.20 -7.38 -24.83
CA ILE A 236 5.66 -7.26 -24.94
C ILE A 236 6.28 -8.58 -24.47
N HIS A 237 7.12 -9.18 -25.31
CA HIS A 237 7.97 -10.32 -24.92
C HIS A 237 9.16 -9.79 -24.12
N LEU A 238 9.40 -10.35 -22.93
CA LEU A 238 10.50 -9.92 -22.06
C LEU A 238 11.71 -10.86 -22.15
N SER A 239 11.49 -12.16 -21.99
CA SER A 239 12.57 -13.17 -22.01
C SER A 239 12.03 -14.60 -22.11
N ASP A 240 12.94 -15.54 -22.37
CA ASP A 240 12.69 -16.98 -22.44
C ASP A 240 13.47 -17.74 -21.34
N GLY A 241 13.18 -19.03 -21.16
CA GLY A 241 13.83 -19.92 -20.18
C GLY A 241 13.15 -20.00 -18.81
N TRP A 242 11.88 -19.61 -18.71
CA TRP A 242 11.12 -19.59 -17.45
C TRP A 242 10.53 -20.94 -17.02
N GLY A 243 10.57 -21.98 -17.84
CA GLY A 243 10.13 -23.30 -17.41
C GLY A 243 11.10 -23.85 -16.34
N PRO A 244 10.65 -24.53 -15.26
CA PRO A 244 9.30 -24.88 -14.82
C PRO A 244 8.71 -23.94 -13.75
N VAL A 245 8.83 -22.62 -13.90
CA VAL A 245 8.09 -21.69 -13.03
C VAL A 245 6.59 -21.82 -13.33
N HIS A 246 5.83 -22.26 -12.34
CA HIS A 246 4.36 -22.37 -12.43
C HIS A 246 3.65 -21.27 -11.63
N ASP A 247 4.35 -20.63 -10.70
CA ASP A 247 3.83 -19.58 -9.83
C ASP A 247 4.98 -18.68 -9.38
N PHE A 248 4.72 -17.37 -9.34
CA PHE A 248 5.67 -16.35 -8.93
C PHE A 248 4.96 -15.23 -8.18
N ILE A 249 5.74 -14.50 -7.39
CA ILE A 249 5.30 -13.37 -6.59
C ILE A 249 6.02 -12.12 -7.11
N LEU A 250 5.31 -11.00 -7.12
CA LEU A 250 5.83 -9.71 -7.54
C LEU A 250 6.04 -8.81 -6.33
N ALA A 251 7.28 -8.50 -5.97
CA ALA A 251 7.56 -7.58 -4.87
C ALA A 251 8.92 -6.90 -5.02
N ASP A 252 9.09 -5.73 -4.43
CA ASP A 252 10.40 -5.08 -4.32
C ASP A 252 11.26 -5.86 -3.31
N TRP A 253 12.07 -6.78 -3.82
CA TRP A 253 12.84 -7.70 -2.98
C TRP A 253 14.12 -7.03 -2.49
N ASP A 254 14.78 -6.23 -3.33
CA ASP A 254 16.06 -5.63 -2.97
C ASP A 254 15.97 -4.23 -2.34
N GLY A 255 14.78 -3.62 -2.35
CA GLY A 255 14.49 -2.33 -1.77
C GLY A 255 14.91 -1.15 -2.65
N ASP A 256 15.01 -1.34 -3.97
CA ASP A 256 15.35 -0.29 -4.93
C ASP A 256 14.12 0.51 -5.44
N GLY A 257 12.92 0.13 -5.01
CA GLY A 257 11.65 0.75 -5.38
C GLY A 257 11.02 0.18 -6.64
N ARG A 258 11.55 -0.92 -7.20
CA ARG A 258 11.01 -1.60 -8.39
C ARG A 258 10.49 -2.97 -8.03
N VAL A 259 9.49 -3.43 -8.77
CA VAL A 259 8.85 -4.72 -8.48
C VAL A 259 9.61 -5.86 -9.16
N ASP A 260 10.27 -6.70 -8.36
CA ASP A 260 11.00 -7.89 -8.78
C ASP A 260 10.09 -9.11 -8.93
N ILE A 261 10.62 -10.16 -9.55
CA ILE A 261 9.96 -11.47 -9.61
C ILE A 261 10.65 -12.43 -8.64
N ILE A 262 9.90 -12.95 -7.68
CA ILE A 262 10.33 -14.02 -6.79
C ILE A 262 9.59 -15.30 -7.16
N ALA A 263 10.30 -16.35 -7.56
CA ALA A 263 9.67 -17.59 -7.97
C ALA A 263 10.34 -18.83 -7.40
N ARG A 264 9.57 -19.90 -7.35
CA ARG A 264 10.14 -21.25 -7.25
C ARG A 264 10.48 -21.71 -8.66
N HIS A 265 11.77 -21.92 -8.89
CA HIS A 265 12.29 -22.44 -10.14
C HIS A 265 13.00 -23.75 -9.85
N GLU A 266 12.40 -24.84 -10.32
CA GLU A 266 12.75 -26.20 -9.90
C GLU A 266 12.63 -26.36 -8.37
N ASP A 267 13.73 -26.70 -7.67
CA ASP A 267 13.78 -26.79 -6.20
C ASP A 267 14.35 -25.51 -5.55
N ASN A 268 14.63 -24.48 -6.34
CA ASN A 268 15.27 -23.25 -5.86
C ASN A 268 14.27 -22.12 -5.67
N LEU A 269 14.53 -21.27 -4.67
CA LEU A 269 13.96 -19.92 -4.63
C LEU A 269 14.87 -18.98 -5.43
N VAL A 270 14.31 -18.30 -6.41
CA VAL A 270 15.06 -17.45 -7.35
C VAL A 270 14.40 -16.08 -7.45
N VAL A 271 15.22 -15.03 -7.47
CA VAL A 271 14.79 -13.64 -7.66
C VAL A 271 15.35 -13.10 -8.98
N TRP A 272 14.48 -12.56 -9.83
CA TRP A 272 14.86 -11.80 -11.01
C TRP A 272 14.60 -10.32 -10.76
N LEU A 273 15.68 -9.54 -10.74
CA LEU A 273 15.61 -8.11 -10.50
C LEU A 273 14.97 -7.35 -11.66
N ASN A 274 14.13 -6.38 -11.33
CA ASN A 274 13.53 -5.47 -12.29
C ASN A 274 14.52 -4.37 -12.69
N THR A 275 14.83 -4.33 -13.99
CA THR A 275 15.81 -3.40 -14.57
C THR A 275 15.14 -2.34 -15.43
N SER A 276 13.81 -2.23 -15.37
CA SER A 276 12.99 -1.40 -16.24
C SER A 276 13.35 0.08 -16.16
N SER A 277 12.93 0.83 -17.17
CA SER A 277 12.84 2.30 -17.07
C SER A 277 11.44 2.71 -17.50
N PRO A 278 10.92 3.88 -17.09
CA PRO A 278 9.54 4.31 -17.39
C PRO A 278 9.14 4.05 -18.85
N GLY A 279 8.12 3.22 -19.06
CA GLY A 279 7.60 2.81 -20.38
C GLY A 279 8.49 1.83 -21.16
N ARG A 280 9.48 1.21 -20.52
CA ARG A 280 10.45 0.26 -21.09
C ARG A 280 10.69 -0.88 -20.10
N PRO A 281 9.82 -1.90 -20.09
CA PRO A 281 9.93 -3.02 -19.16
C PRO A 281 11.13 -3.92 -19.48
N SER A 282 11.88 -4.35 -18.46
CA SER A 282 12.96 -5.33 -18.56
C SER A 282 13.32 -5.97 -17.21
N PHE A 283 13.77 -7.23 -17.24
CA PHE A 283 14.31 -7.94 -16.07
C PHE A 283 15.75 -8.39 -16.31
N ALA A 284 16.50 -8.62 -15.23
CA ALA A 284 17.81 -9.22 -15.30
C ALA A 284 17.75 -10.57 -16.03
N SER A 285 18.69 -10.81 -16.94
CA SER A 285 18.70 -12.03 -17.77
C SER A 285 18.99 -13.32 -17.00
N ARG A 286 19.48 -13.22 -15.76
CA ARG A 286 19.73 -14.35 -14.87
C ARG A 286 19.18 -14.06 -13.49
N GLY A 287 18.40 -15.02 -12.96
CA GLY A 287 17.90 -14.96 -11.59
C GLY A 287 18.98 -15.30 -10.56
N VAL A 288 18.89 -14.68 -9.39
CA VAL A 288 19.73 -14.93 -8.21
C VAL A 288 19.10 -16.05 -7.40
N ILE A 289 19.83 -17.16 -7.23
CA ILE A 289 19.38 -18.29 -6.42
C ILE A 289 19.61 -17.97 -4.95
N LEU A 290 18.54 -17.94 -4.16
CA LEU A 290 18.58 -17.68 -2.72
C LEU A 290 18.66 -18.97 -1.88
N GLY A 291 18.45 -20.14 -2.49
CA GLY A 291 18.66 -21.45 -1.85
C GLY A 291 17.84 -22.56 -2.51
N SER A 292 18.08 -23.81 -2.09
CA SER A 292 17.38 -25.02 -2.54
C SER A 292 16.45 -25.59 -1.46
N GLY A 293 15.67 -26.63 -1.80
CA GLY A 293 14.70 -27.30 -0.93
C GLY A 293 13.27 -26.73 -0.97
N TRP A 294 13.00 -25.79 -1.87
CA TRP A 294 11.75 -25.02 -1.93
C TRP A 294 10.64 -25.73 -2.71
N GLY A 295 10.97 -26.79 -3.46
CA GLY A 295 9.99 -27.54 -4.25
C GLY A 295 8.95 -28.30 -3.41
N THR A 296 9.17 -28.41 -2.10
CA THR A 296 8.29 -29.17 -1.18
C THR A 296 7.28 -28.32 -0.41
N LEU A 297 7.30 -26.99 -0.56
CA LEU A 297 6.34 -26.11 0.10
C LEU A 297 4.95 -26.21 -0.54
N GLU A 298 3.90 -26.30 0.27
CA GLU A 298 2.50 -26.27 -0.17
C GLU A 298 2.08 -24.83 -0.50
N LYS A 299 2.57 -23.86 0.28
CA LYS A 299 2.27 -22.44 0.12
C LYS A 299 3.54 -21.61 0.21
N LEU A 300 3.58 -20.57 -0.61
CA LEU A 300 4.58 -19.50 -0.58
C LEU A 300 3.82 -18.19 -0.40
N LEU A 301 4.22 -17.42 0.60
CA LEU A 301 3.69 -16.09 0.91
C LEU A 301 4.86 -15.11 0.83
N ALA A 302 4.61 -13.90 0.35
CA ALA A 302 5.58 -12.81 0.46
C ALA A 302 4.91 -11.65 1.20
N VAL A 303 5.43 -11.30 2.37
CA VAL A 303 4.85 -10.29 3.26
C VAL A 303 5.86 -9.88 4.31
N ASP A 304 5.89 -8.62 4.74
CA ASP A 304 6.67 -8.20 5.91
C ASP A 304 6.10 -8.87 7.17
N LEU A 305 6.81 -9.89 7.65
CA LEU A 305 6.50 -10.62 8.87
C LEU A 305 7.54 -10.37 9.95
N THR A 306 8.52 -9.50 9.71
CA THR A 306 9.56 -9.12 10.68
C THR A 306 9.41 -7.70 11.23
N GLY A 307 8.57 -6.89 10.59
CA GLY A 307 8.26 -5.50 10.95
C GLY A 307 9.40 -4.54 10.60
N ASP A 308 10.25 -4.89 9.64
CA ASP A 308 11.38 -4.06 9.20
C ASP A 308 11.10 -3.27 7.90
N GLY A 309 9.90 -3.43 7.35
CA GLY A 309 9.43 -2.76 6.13
C GLY A 309 9.88 -3.46 4.85
N ARG A 310 10.52 -4.62 4.92
CA ARG A 310 10.92 -5.43 3.75
C ARG A 310 9.97 -6.62 3.59
N VAL A 311 9.74 -7.00 2.34
CA VAL A 311 8.95 -8.20 2.06
C VAL A 311 9.75 -9.45 2.48
N ASP A 312 9.22 -10.26 3.38
CA ASP A 312 9.79 -11.56 3.76
C ASP A 312 9.13 -12.69 2.98
N ILE A 313 9.72 -13.88 3.00
CA ILE A 313 9.07 -15.09 2.48
C ILE A 313 8.58 -15.94 3.64
N ALA A 314 7.37 -16.46 3.54
CA ALA A 314 6.85 -17.44 4.47
C ALA A 314 6.23 -18.63 3.74
N GLY A 315 6.20 -19.78 4.41
CA GLY A 315 5.59 -20.98 3.85
C GLY A 315 5.61 -22.16 4.80
N TRP A 316 4.87 -23.20 4.40
CA TRP A 316 4.82 -24.47 5.08
C TRP A 316 4.74 -25.61 4.06
N LYS A 317 5.09 -26.80 4.51
CA LYS A 317 5.04 -28.04 3.72
C LYS A 317 3.79 -28.85 4.04
N ALA A 318 3.23 -29.51 3.02
CA ALA A 318 2.17 -30.48 3.21
C ALA A 318 2.69 -31.76 3.91
N GLY A 319 2.02 -32.18 5.00
CA GLY A 319 2.18 -33.54 5.55
C GLY A 319 3.45 -33.82 6.39
N SER A 320 4.19 -32.81 6.82
CA SER A 320 5.29 -32.95 7.81
C SER A 320 5.22 -31.83 8.84
N ASN A 321 5.15 -32.17 10.14
CA ASN A 321 5.14 -31.32 11.35
C ASN A 321 4.30 -30.02 11.37
N ASP A 322 3.70 -29.64 10.25
CA ASP A 322 2.76 -28.55 10.04
C ASP A 322 3.32 -27.17 10.42
N GLU A 323 4.63 -26.99 10.22
CA GLU A 323 5.41 -25.85 10.66
C GLU A 323 5.35 -24.68 9.65
N LEU A 324 4.97 -23.49 10.11
CA LEU A 324 5.18 -22.24 9.39
C LEU A 324 6.60 -21.75 9.64
N TRP A 325 7.31 -21.50 8.55
CA TRP A 325 8.62 -20.90 8.54
C TRP A 325 8.57 -19.52 7.88
N VAL A 326 9.28 -18.56 8.46
CA VAL A 326 9.52 -17.22 7.90
C VAL A 326 11.00 -17.09 7.59
N ILE A 327 11.29 -16.49 6.45
CA ILE A 327 12.62 -16.28 5.89
C ILE A 327 12.77 -14.78 5.70
N PRO A 328 13.48 -14.10 6.63
CA PRO A 328 13.65 -12.66 6.56
C PRO A 328 14.38 -12.22 5.32
N ASN A 329 13.97 -11.11 4.74
CA ASN A 329 14.69 -10.48 3.65
C ASN A 329 15.83 -9.61 4.20
N THR A 330 17.03 -9.83 3.66
CA THR A 330 18.25 -9.11 4.11
C THR A 330 18.90 -8.34 2.98
N SER A 331 18.19 -8.22 1.85
CA SER A 331 18.71 -7.67 0.62
C SER A 331 19.12 -6.21 0.80
N THR A 332 20.02 -5.79 -0.09
CA THR A 332 20.31 -4.38 -0.32
C THR A 332 20.10 -4.09 -1.81
N PRO A 333 19.85 -2.83 -2.20
CA PRO A 333 19.56 -2.50 -3.60
C PRO A 333 20.60 -3.07 -4.57
N GLY A 334 20.15 -3.78 -5.59
CA GLY A 334 20.95 -4.52 -6.57
C GLY A 334 21.58 -5.82 -6.08
N ASN A 335 21.36 -6.23 -4.83
CA ASN A 335 21.99 -7.40 -4.20
C ASN A 335 20.96 -8.23 -3.41
N PRO A 336 20.20 -9.11 -4.08
CA PRO A 336 19.22 -9.99 -3.44
C PRO A 336 19.89 -10.95 -2.45
N SER A 337 19.37 -11.00 -1.22
CA SER A 337 19.80 -11.96 -0.20
C SER A 337 18.66 -12.31 0.76
N ARG A 338 18.87 -13.35 1.57
CA ARG A 338 17.91 -13.77 2.61
C ARG A 338 18.62 -14.13 3.91
N GLY A 339 17.90 -13.99 5.01
CA GLY A 339 18.29 -14.43 6.33
C GLY A 339 18.10 -15.94 6.56
N PRO A 340 18.40 -16.41 7.79
CA PRO A 340 18.12 -17.78 8.19
C PRO A 340 16.61 -18.07 8.18
N SER A 341 16.23 -19.33 7.96
CA SER A 341 14.83 -19.76 8.09
C SER A 341 14.47 -19.86 9.58
N ILE A 342 13.40 -19.18 9.99
CA ILE A 342 12.93 -19.08 11.37
C ILE A 342 11.60 -19.81 11.50
N HIS A 343 11.54 -20.76 12.44
CA HIS A 343 10.29 -21.44 12.80
C HIS A 343 9.41 -20.48 13.59
N VAL A 344 8.12 -20.37 13.22
CA VAL A 344 7.18 -19.44 13.87
C VAL A 344 6.08 -20.17 14.62
N SER A 345 5.43 -21.17 14.01
CA SER A 345 4.33 -21.91 14.64
C SER A 345 4.04 -23.23 13.94
N ASN A 346 3.10 -24.02 14.49
CA ASN A 346 2.68 -25.34 13.98
C ASN A 346 1.18 -25.34 13.63
N GLY A 347 0.71 -26.39 12.93
CA GLY A 347 -0.70 -26.65 12.66
C GLY A 347 -1.23 -26.17 11.29
N TRP A 348 -0.36 -25.83 10.35
CA TRP A 348 -0.74 -25.17 9.09
C TRP A 348 -1.28 -26.09 7.99
N HIS A 349 -1.14 -27.42 8.10
CA HIS A 349 -1.52 -28.38 7.03
C HIS A 349 -3.00 -28.38 6.63
N THR A 350 -3.88 -27.90 7.52
CA THR A 350 -5.32 -27.82 7.27
C THR A 350 -5.72 -26.50 6.61
N VAL A 351 -4.83 -25.52 6.57
CA VAL A 351 -5.05 -24.22 5.96
C VAL A 351 -4.93 -24.37 4.44
N LYS A 352 -6.07 -24.30 3.73
CA LYS A 352 -6.12 -24.51 2.27
C LYS A 352 -6.15 -23.22 1.47
N LYS A 353 -6.68 -22.15 2.07
CA LYS A 353 -6.70 -20.81 1.50
C LYS A 353 -6.15 -19.84 2.53
N VAL A 354 -5.46 -18.83 2.03
CA VAL A 354 -4.70 -17.86 2.81
C VAL A 354 -4.96 -16.49 2.22
N TRP A 355 -5.10 -15.50 3.08
CA TRP A 355 -5.22 -14.10 2.71
C TRP A 355 -4.29 -13.29 3.59
N LEU A 356 -3.77 -12.19 3.06
CA LEU A 356 -2.85 -11.30 3.76
C LEU A 356 -3.46 -9.91 3.79
N ALA A 357 -3.64 -9.37 4.99
CA ALA A 357 -4.14 -8.02 5.20
C ALA A 357 -3.82 -7.59 6.63
N ASP A 358 -3.63 -6.29 6.87
CA ASP A 358 -3.76 -5.74 8.23
C ASP A 358 -5.24 -5.81 8.63
N TYR A 359 -5.65 -6.93 9.24
CA TYR A 359 -7.06 -7.19 9.50
C TYR A 359 -7.54 -6.47 10.76
N ASP A 360 -6.66 -6.22 11.73
CA ASP A 360 -7.06 -5.55 12.96
C ASP A 360 -6.73 -4.05 13.04
N GLY A 361 -5.99 -3.53 12.06
CA GLY A 361 -5.64 -2.12 11.94
C GLY A 361 -4.50 -1.71 12.86
N ASP A 362 -3.58 -2.61 13.21
CA ASP A 362 -2.37 -2.29 14.00
C ASP A 362 -1.16 -1.88 13.15
N GLY A 363 -1.34 -1.81 11.83
CA GLY A 363 -0.33 -1.38 10.86
C GLY A 363 0.58 -2.51 10.39
N LYS A 364 0.33 -3.76 10.78
CA LYS A 364 1.10 -4.93 10.34
C LYS A 364 0.19 -5.88 9.57
N VAL A 365 0.74 -6.47 8.51
CA VAL A 365 -0.01 -7.45 7.72
C VAL A 365 -0.14 -8.75 8.51
N ASP A 366 -1.38 -9.18 8.72
CA ASP A 366 -1.74 -10.45 9.34
C ASP A 366 -1.85 -11.57 8.30
N ILE A 367 -1.78 -12.81 8.78
CA ILE A 367 -2.12 -13.97 7.98
C ILE A 367 -3.52 -14.42 8.37
N MET A 368 -4.42 -14.47 7.40
CA MET A 368 -5.73 -15.11 7.56
C MET A 368 -5.79 -16.41 6.78
N GLY A 369 -6.54 -17.38 7.27
CA GLY A 369 -6.61 -18.67 6.61
C GLY A 369 -7.86 -19.46 6.92
N ARG A 370 -8.35 -20.18 5.91
CA ARG A 370 -9.50 -21.08 6.07
C ARG A 370 -8.99 -22.50 6.25
N ALA A 371 -9.38 -23.10 7.38
CA ALA A 371 -9.16 -24.50 7.68
C ALA A 371 -10.49 -25.15 8.06
N PHE A 372 -10.90 -26.15 7.28
CA PHE A 372 -12.24 -26.74 7.33
C PHE A 372 -13.34 -25.67 7.21
N ASP A 373 -14.32 -25.68 8.11
CA ASP A 373 -15.43 -24.72 8.14
C ASP A 373 -15.10 -23.42 8.90
N HIS A 374 -13.88 -23.29 9.41
CA HIS A 374 -13.44 -22.15 10.21
C HIS A 374 -12.57 -21.18 9.41
N LEU A 375 -12.65 -19.91 9.78
CA LEU A 375 -11.74 -18.86 9.32
C LEU A 375 -10.94 -18.35 10.52
N TYR A 376 -9.63 -18.25 10.34
CA TYR A 376 -8.70 -17.93 11.40
C TYR A 376 -7.87 -16.70 11.05
N VAL A 377 -7.42 -15.98 12.08
CA VAL A 377 -6.45 -14.88 12.00
C VAL A 377 -5.24 -15.23 12.85
N TRP A 378 -4.06 -15.20 12.24
CA TRP A 378 -2.76 -15.19 12.89
C TRP A 378 -2.20 -13.77 12.84
N ARG A 379 -2.41 -13.03 13.93
CA ARG A 379 -2.02 -11.63 14.01
C ARG A 379 -0.51 -11.44 14.05
N ASN A 380 0.02 -10.54 13.25
CA ASN A 380 1.45 -10.23 13.22
C ASN A 380 1.85 -9.36 14.43
N THR A 381 2.80 -9.86 15.21
CA THR A 381 3.32 -9.18 16.41
C THR A 381 4.80 -8.88 16.33
N SER A 382 5.39 -9.07 15.14
CA SER A 382 6.80 -8.86 14.88
C SER A 382 7.30 -7.51 15.38
N ALA A 383 8.52 -7.52 15.90
CA ALA A 383 9.17 -6.33 16.42
C ALA A 383 10.69 -6.51 16.33
N GLY A 384 11.40 -5.46 15.91
CA GLY A 384 12.86 -5.46 15.87
C GLY A 384 13.44 -6.41 14.81
N GLY A 385 12.77 -6.59 13.67
CA GLY A 385 13.26 -7.43 12.57
C GLY A 385 13.20 -8.92 12.88
N GLN A 386 12.30 -9.35 13.77
CA GLN A 386 12.10 -10.76 14.15
C GLN A 386 10.65 -11.16 13.95
N PRO A 387 10.38 -12.30 13.30
CA PRO A 387 9.03 -12.71 13.02
C PRO A 387 8.32 -13.25 14.25
N SER A 388 7.05 -12.87 14.41
CA SER A 388 6.24 -13.30 15.53
C SER A 388 4.75 -13.21 15.22
N LEU A 389 3.99 -14.23 15.64
CA LEU A 389 2.53 -14.26 15.52
C LEU A 389 1.90 -14.39 16.91
N ALA A 390 0.79 -13.69 17.12
CA ALA A 390 -0.02 -13.85 18.33
C ALA A 390 -0.68 -15.24 18.38
N PRO A 391 -1.22 -15.65 19.54
CA PRO A 391 -2.10 -16.82 19.60
C PRO A 391 -3.24 -16.74 18.58
N LEU A 392 -3.57 -17.89 17.99
CA LEU A 392 -4.59 -18.06 16.97
C LEU A 392 -5.95 -17.47 17.40
N THR A 393 -6.53 -16.61 16.55
CA THR A 393 -7.90 -16.12 16.72
C THR A 393 -8.84 -16.83 15.75
N ASP A 394 -9.92 -17.41 16.27
CA ASP A 394 -10.95 -18.10 15.49
C ASP A 394 -12.13 -17.14 15.23
N LEU A 395 -12.43 -16.87 13.97
CA LEU A 395 -13.59 -16.09 13.55
C LEU A 395 -14.85 -16.96 13.41
N GLY A 396 -14.82 -18.20 13.88
CA GLY A 396 -15.96 -19.12 13.93
C GLY A 396 -16.23 -19.84 12.60
N THR A 397 -17.42 -20.46 12.53
CA THR A 397 -17.80 -21.44 11.50
C THR A 397 -18.68 -20.86 10.38
N GLY A 398 -19.03 -21.70 9.39
CA GLY A 398 -19.91 -21.38 8.26
C GLY A 398 -19.16 -21.06 6.96
N TRP A 399 -17.83 -21.10 6.96
CA TRP A 399 -17.02 -20.63 5.83
C TRP A 399 -16.94 -21.63 4.67
N ASN A 400 -17.47 -22.85 4.81
CA ASN A 400 -17.72 -23.74 3.68
C ASN A 400 -18.91 -23.29 2.83
N ALA A 401 -19.84 -22.52 3.40
CA ALA A 401 -20.97 -21.96 2.66
C ALA A 401 -20.58 -20.80 1.74
N ILE A 402 -19.33 -20.30 1.84
CA ILE A 402 -18.79 -19.25 0.99
C ILE A 402 -17.67 -19.85 0.12
N GLY A 403 -17.87 -19.89 -1.19
CA GLY A 403 -16.98 -20.61 -2.12
C GLY A 403 -15.65 -19.89 -2.33
N LYS A 404 -15.76 -18.61 -2.68
CA LYS A 404 -14.63 -17.71 -2.87
C LYS A 404 -14.78 -16.54 -1.89
N ILE A 405 -13.73 -16.30 -1.12
CA ILE A 405 -13.63 -15.25 -0.12
C ILE A 405 -12.70 -14.17 -0.69
N LEU A 406 -13.05 -12.93 -0.40
CA LEU A 406 -12.32 -11.72 -0.72
C LEU A 406 -12.11 -10.95 0.57
N MET A 407 -10.94 -10.33 0.72
CA MET A 407 -10.60 -9.50 1.86
C MET A 407 -10.18 -8.11 1.41
N ILE A 408 -11.12 -7.17 1.46
CA ILE A 408 -10.92 -5.78 1.03
C ILE A 408 -12.00 -4.92 1.66
N ASP A 409 -11.77 -3.62 1.78
CA ASP A 409 -12.80 -2.68 2.22
C ASP A 409 -13.91 -2.58 1.16
N VAL A 410 -15.00 -3.31 1.39
CA VAL A 410 -16.21 -3.25 0.54
C VAL A 410 -17.29 -2.38 1.15
N THR A 411 -17.23 -2.08 2.44
CA THR A 411 -18.20 -1.24 3.15
C THR A 411 -17.89 0.25 3.08
N GLY A 412 -16.65 0.61 2.74
CA GLY A 412 -16.12 1.97 2.70
C GLY A 412 -15.78 2.52 4.09
N ASP A 413 -15.49 1.66 5.07
CA ASP A 413 -15.20 2.06 6.45
C ASP A 413 -13.69 2.11 6.77
N GLY A 414 -12.85 1.86 5.77
CA GLY A 414 -11.39 1.86 5.86
C GLY A 414 -10.79 0.55 6.37
N ARG A 415 -11.59 -0.51 6.56
CA ARG A 415 -11.12 -1.80 7.07
C ARG A 415 -11.35 -2.91 6.06
N PRO A 416 -10.46 -3.90 5.95
CA PRO A 416 -10.68 -5.02 5.06
C PRO A 416 -11.83 -5.89 5.58
N ASP A 417 -12.93 -5.91 4.85
CA ASP A 417 -14.09 -6.76 5.10
C ASP A 417 -13.96 -8.10 4.41
N ILE A 418 -14.79 -9.07 4.80
CA ILE A 418 -14.85 -10.38 4.14
C ILE A 418 -16.08 -10.43 3.24
N ALA A 419 -15.87 -10.44 1.92
CA ALA A 419 -16.93 -10.62 0.93
C ALA A 419 -16.82 -11.99 0.28
N GLY A 420 -17.94 -12.59 -0.13
CA GLY A 420 -17.88 -13.83 -0.86
C GLY A 420 -19.20 -14.34 -1.41
N PHE A 421 -19.09 -15.28 -2.34
CA PHE A 421 -20.23 -15.86 -3.02
C PHE A 421 -20.68 -17.15 -2.34
N ASP A 422 -21.99 -17.30 -2.15
CA ASP A 422 -22.59 -18.52 -1.60
C ASP A 422 -22.19 -19.73 -2.45
N SER A 423 -21.57 -20.74 -1.83
CA SER A 423 -21.02 -21.91 -2.51
C SER A 423 -22.09 -22.87 -3.04
N ARG A 424 -23.31 -22.78 -2.51
CA ARG A 424 -24.43 -23.68 -2.89
C ARG A 424 -25.08 -23.25 -4.20
N THR A 425 -25.24 -21.95 -4.38
CA THR A 425 -25.92 -21.38 -5.55
C THR A 425 -24.97 -20.65 -6.51
N GLY A 426 -23.82 -20.17 -6.01
CA GLY A 426 -22.96 -19.23 -6.71
C GLY A 426 -23.62 -17.89 -7.01
N ASN A 427 -24.86 -17.67 -6.57
CA ASN A 427 -25.71 -16.58 -7.04
C ASN A 427 -25.76 -15.39 -6.10
N GLN A 428 -25.45 -15.60 -4.82
CA GLN A 428 -25.61 -14.59 -3.78
C GLN A 428 -24.26 -14.06 -3.32
N LEU A 429 -24.13 -12.74 -3.27
CA LEU A 429 -23.02 -12.05 -2.63
C LEU A 429 -23.37 -11.79 -1.16
N TRP A 430 -22.48 -12.22 -0.27
CA TRP A 430 -22.55 -11.99 1.16
C TRP A 430 -21.35 -11.20 1.62
N VAL A 431 -21.55 -10.33 2.60
CA VAL A 431 -20.49 -9.53 3.23
C VAL A 431 -20.52 -9.74 4.73
N THR A 432 -19.34 -9.85 5.32
CA THR A 432 -19.10 -9.98 6.75
C THR A 432 -18.18 -8.83 7.16
N PRO A 433 -18.72 -7.79 7.82
CA PRO A 433 -17.93 -6.63 8.18
C PRO A 433 -16.79 -6.98 9.13
N ASN A 434 -15.70 -6.26 9.00
CA ASN A 434 -14.62 -6.29 9.96
C ASN A 434 -14.93 -5.35 11.13
N THR A 435 -15.02 -5.91 12.33
CA THR A 435 -15.31 -5.14 13.56
C THR A 435 -14.12 -5.06 14.49
N SER A 436 -12.93 -5.42 14.00
CA SER A 436 -11.71 -5.48 14.79
C SER A 436 -11.42 -4.15 15.49
N THR A 437 -10.61 -4.20 16.54
CA THR A 437 -9.92 -3.02 17.05
C THR A 437 -8.43 -3.31 17.01
N SER A 438 -7.58 -2.29 16.94
CA SER A 438 -6.13 -2.47 16.84
C SER A 438 -5.61 -3.55 17.81
N GLY A 439 -4.95 -4.57 17.26
CA GLY A 439 -4.43 -5.72 18.01
C GLY A 439 -5.45 -6.77 18.44
N GLN A 440 -6.71 -6.65 18.05
CA GLN A 440 -7.84 -7.52 18.44
C GLN A 440 -8.73 -7.85 17.22
N PRO A 441 -8.37 -8.89 16.45
CA PRO A 441 -9.14 -9.35 15.31
C PRO A 441 -10.56 -9.77 15.70
N SER A 442 -11.56 -9.27 14.99
CA SER A 442 -12.96 -9.68 15.15
C SER A 442 -13.80 -9.41 13.90
N ARG A 443 -15.00 -9.97 13.86
CA ARG A 443 -15.93 -9.78 12.74
C ARG A 443 -17.36 -9.53 13.20
N GLY A 444 -18.10 -8.85 12.33
CA GLY A 444 -19.54 -8.66 12.44
C GLY A 444 -20.34 -9.88 11.98
N GLN A 445 -21.67 -9.68 12.02
CA GLN A 445 -22.62 -10.64 11.45
C GLN A 445 -22.61 -10.53 9.92
N SER A 446 -22.53 -11.68 9.25
CA SER A 446 -22.67 -11.76 7.79
C SER A 446 -24.08 -11.37 7.35
N TYR A 447 -24.19 -10.60 6.27
CA TYR A 447 -25.46 -10.23 5.67
C TYR A 447 -25.44 -10.37 4.14
N PHE A 448 -26.63 -10.55 3.58
CA PHE A 448 -26.85 -10.66 2.15
C PHE A 448 -26.78 -9.28 1.50
N VAL A 449 -26.08 -9.18 0.36
CA VAL A 449 -25.94 -7.93 -0.41
C VAL A 449 -26.80 -7.96 -1.67
N SER A 450 -26.63 -8.99 -2.51
CA SER A 450 -27.33 -9.06 -3.80
C SER A 450 -27.34 -10.48 -4.41
N ASP A 451 -28.26 -10.70 -5.34
CA ASP A 451 -28.35 -11.87 -6.22
C ASP A 451 -27.80 -11.56 -7.63
N GLY A 452 -27.70 -12.59 -8.48
CA GLY A 452 -27.37 -12.44 -9.91
C GLY A 452 -25.93 -12.80 -10.26
N TRP A 453 -25.20 -13.43 -9.35
CA TRP A 453 -23.77 -13.72 -9.49
C TRP A 453 -23.46 -15.10 -10.09
N SER A 454 -24.49 -15.90 -10.39
CA SER A 454 -24.33 -17.30 -10.82
C SER A 454 -23.52 -17.50 -12.10
N THR A 455 -23.45 -16.49 -12.97
CA THR A 455 -22.63 -16.53 -14.19
C THR A 455 -21.31 -15.75 -14.06
N VAL A 456 -21.01 -15.25 -12.86
CA VAL A 456 -19.76 -14.56 -12.52
C VAL A 456 -18.72 -15.56 -12.08
N HIS A 457 -18.03 -16.15 -13.07
CA HIS A 457 -17.10 -17.24 -12.81
C HIS A 457 -15.75 -16.75 -12.29
N SER A 458 -15.38 -15.53 -12.66
CA SER A 458 -14.10 -14.93 -12.36
C SER A 458 -14.25 -13.42 -12.24
N TYR A 459 -13.53 -12.83 -11.29
CA TYR A 459 -13.68 -11.43 -10.95
C TYR A 459 -12.41 -10.89 -10.28
N MET A 460 -12.28 -9.57 -10.26
CA MET A 460 -11.24 -8.82 -9.62
C MET A 460 -11.86 -7.68 -8.82
N LEU A 461 -11.15 -7.23 -7.81
CA LEU A 461 -11.52 -6.10 -6.98
C LEU A 461 -10.57 -4.95 -7.28
N GLY A 462 -11.09 -3.73 -7.17
CA GLY A 462 -10.31 -2.51 -7.32
C GLY A 462 -11.23 -1.31 -7.44
N ASP A 463 -10.68 -0.12 -7.28
CA ASP A 463 -11.37 1.10 -7.66
C ASP A 463 -11.21 1.29 -9.18
N TRP A 464 -12.25 0.95 -9.95
CA TRP A 464 -12.18 0.96 -11.41
C TRP A 464 -12.74 2.25 -12.02
N ASP A 465 -13.37 3.11 -11.23
CA ASP A 465 -13.88 4.41 -11.68
C ASP A 465 -13.21 5.63 -11.01
N GLY A 466 -12.32 5.41 -10.04
CA GLY A 466 -11.50 6.40 -9.38
C GLY A 466 -12.23 7.15 -8.26
N ASP A 467 -13.32 6.61 -7.72
CA ASP A 467 -14.13 7.25 -6.67
C ASP A 467 -13.65 6.96 -5.24
N GLY A 468 -12.58 6.15 -5.10
CA GLY A 468 -11.98 5.73 -3.84
C GLY A 468 -12.66 4.52 -3.20
N ARG A 469 -13.57 3.82 -3.90
CA ARG A 469 -14.27 2.65 -3.38
C ARG A 469 -13.95 1.41 -4.20
N THR A 470 -13.93 0.26 -3.53
CA THR A 470 -13.63 -1.00 -4.19
C THR A 470 -14.82 -1.53 -4.99
N ASP A 471 -14.77 -1.48 -6.30
CA ASP A 471 -15.72 -2.15 -7.19
C ASP A 471 -15.35 -3.61 -7.47
N ILE A 472 -16.30 -4.35 -8.04
CA ILE A 472 -16.09 -5.69 -8.58
C ILE A 472 -16.11 -5.62 -10.10
N ILE A 473 -15.07 -6.09 -10.77
CA ILE A 473 -15.10 -6.35 -12.22
C ILE A 473 -15.06 -7.85 -12.44
N GLY A 474 -15.79 -8.39 -13.40
CA GLY A 474 -15.82 -9.84 -13.59
C GLY A 474 -16.52 -10.28 -14.86
N ARG A 475 -16.28 -11.55 -15.18
CA ARG A 475 -16.88 -12.20 -16.35
C ARG A 475 -18.27 -12.67 -16.03
N HIS A 476 -19.28 -12.02 -16.60
CA HIS A 476 -20.69 -12.39 -16.53
C HIS A 476 -21.10 -13.09 -17.83
N GLY A 477 -21.04 -14.43 -17.86
CA GLY A 477 -21.28 -15.19 -19.08
C GLY A 477 -20.19 -14.99 -20.14
N ASP A 478 -20.52 -14.40 -21.29
CA ASP A 478 -19.55 -14.01 -22.34
C ASP A 478 -19.09 -12.54 -22.22
N ASN A 479 -19.64 -11.80 -21.27
CA ASN A 479 -19.36 -10.38 -21.10
C ASN A 479 -18.36 -10.13 -19.98
N LEU A 480 -17.52 -9.11 -20.13
CA LEU A 480 -16.89 -8.44 -19.00
C LEU A 480 -17.86 -7.39 -18.46
N ALA A 481 -18.11 -7.38 -17.16
CA ALA A 481 -18.97 -6.41 -16.50
C ALA A 481 -18.32 -5.87 -15.23
N VAL A 482 -18.68 -4.63 -14.87
CA VAL A 482 -18.27 -3.99 -13.61
C VAL A 482 -19.50 -3.65 -12.76
N TRP A 483 -19.45 -4.01 -11.48
CA TRP A 483 -20.42 -3.67 -10.45
C TRP A 483 -19.78 -2.62 -9.54
N ARG A 484 -20.19 -1.38 -9.74
CA ARG A 484 -19.63 -0.23 -9.02
C ARG A 484 -20.11 -0.18 -7.59
N ASN A 485 -19.23 0.18 -6.68
CA ASN A 485 -19.50 0.21 -5.25
C ASN A 485 -20.31 1.45 -4.87
N ALA A 486 -21.55 1.23 -4.46
CA ALA A 486 -22.49 2.26 -4.03
C ALA A 486 -22.65 2.31 -2.49
N SER A 487 -21.71 1.73 -1.75
CA SER A 487 -21.78 1.57 -0.30
C SER A 487 -21.95 2.90 0.42
N SER A 488 -22.68 2.87 1.53
CA SER A 488 -22.88 4.06 2.36
C SER A 488 -23.10 3.65 3.81
N ASN A 489 -22.63 4.49 4.74
CA ASN A 489 -22.77 4.25 6.18
C ASN A 489 -22.22 2.87 6.64
N GLY A 490 -21.10 2.40 6.06
CA GLY A 490 -20.50 1.11 6.42
C GLY A 490 -21.32 -0.11 5.99
N GLN A 491 -22.25 0.05 5.05
CA GLN A 491 -23.00 -1.06 4.46
C GLN A 491 -22.66 -1.23 3.00
N ALA A 492 -22.22 -2.44 2.66
CA ALA A 492 -21.83 -2.83 1.31
C ALA A 492 -23.03 -2.78 0.35
N SER A 493 -22.86 -2.12 -0.79
CA SER A 493 -23.84 -2.07 -1.86
C SER A 493 -23.16 -1.95 -3.22
N PHE A 494 -23.74 -2.56 -4.25
CA PHE A 494 -23.23 -2.50 -5.62
C PHE A 494 -24.33 -2.12 -6.60
N VAL A 495 -23.99 -1.32 -7.60
CA VAL A 495 -24.89 -0.96 -8.70
C VAL A 495 -25.22 -2.22 -9.51
N ALA A 496 -26.53 -2.51 -9.65
CA ALA A 496 -27.03 -3.68 -10.38
C ALA A 496 -28.08 -3.29 -11.45
N PRO A 497 -28.08 -3.93 -12.64
CA PRO A 497 -27.11 -4.94 -13.09
C PRO A 497 -25.73 -4.31 -13.36
N GLY A 498 -24.68 -5.14 -13.34
CA GLY A 498 -23.33 -4.70 -13.66
C GLY A 498 -23.26 -4.08 -15.06
N THR A 499 -22.42 -3.05 -15.21
CA THR A 499 -22.22 -2.35 -16.48
C THR A 499 -21.34 -3.21 -17.39
N VAL A 500 -21.86 -3.62 -18.54
CA VAL A 500 -21.11 -4.42 -19.53
C VAL A 500 -20.08 -3.55 -20.24
N LEU A 501 -18.82 -3.97 -20.19
CA LEU A 501 -17.68 -3.30 -20.82
C LEU A 501 -17.35 -3.88 -22.20
N GLY A 502 -17.73 -5.14 -22.46
CA GLY A 502 -17.55 -5.79 -23.76
C GLY A 502 -17.92 -7.27 -23.74
N SER A 503 -18.07 -7.87 -24.92
CA SER A 503 -18.41 -9.29 -25.16
C SER A 503 -17.22 -10.09 -25.72
N GLY A 504 -17.34 -11.41 -25.86
CA GLY A 504 -16.28 -12.29 -26.37
C GLY A 504 -15.25 -12.72 -25.32
N TRP A 505 -15.54 -12.49 -24.04
CA TRP A 505 -14.69 -12.87 -22.91
C TRP A 505 -14.87 -14.35 -22.52
N GLY A 506 -15.76 -15.06 -23.22
CA GLY A 506 -16.10 -16.46 -23.04
C GLY A 506 -14.93 -17.43 -23.17
N THR A 507 -13.93 -17.05 -23.98
CA THR A 507 -12.74 -17.83 -24.33
C THR A 507 -11.58 -17.64 -23.36
N ILE A 508 -11.69 -16.67 -22.43
CA ILE A 508 -10.67 -16.38 -21.41
C ILE A 508 -10.92 -17.33 -20.23
N GLY A 509 -10.01 -18.28 -20.05
CA GLY A 509 -10.11 -19.38 -19.07
C GLY A 509 -9.72 -18.99 -17.65
N GLU A 510 -8.85 -17.99 -17.49
CA GLU A 510 -8.39 -17.51 -16.19
C GLU A 510 -8.40 -15.99 -16.14
N TYR A 511 -8.87 -15.46 -15.01
CA TYR A 511 -8.65 -14.08 -14.62
C TYR A 511 -7.69 -14.13 -13.46
N LEU A 512 -6.80 -13.15 -13.40
CA LEU A 512 -5.81 -13.01 -12.36
C LEU A 512 -6.51 -12.61 -11.07
N THR A 513 -7.08 -13.58 -10.36
CA THR A 513 -7.73 -13.34 -9.08
C THR A 513 -6.64 -13.24 -8.02
N GLN A 514 -6.63 -12.19 -7.22
CA GLN A 514 -5.93 -12.20 -5.92
C GLN A 514 -6.48 -13.42 -5.14
N GLN A 515 -5.61 -14.38 -4.82
CA GLN A 515 -6.00 -15.52 -3.98
C GLN A 515 -5.94 -15.14 -2.52
#